data_AF-T5A1U3-F1
#
_entry.id   AF-T5A1U3-F1
#
_cell.length_a   1.000
_cell.length_b   1.000
_cell.length_c   1.000
_cell.angle_alpha   90.00
_cell.angle_beta   90.00
_cell.angle_gamma   90.00
#
_symmetry.space_group_name_H-M   'P 1'
#
loop_
_entity.id
_entity.type
_entity.pdbx_description
1 polymer ?
#
loop_
_entity_poly.entity_id
_entity_poly.type
_entity_poly.pdbx_seq_one_letter_code
_entity_poly.pdbx_strand_id
1 'polypeptide(L)'
;MHPLAIHALLAACVASATASPAEPQFETVAIRHFAAHIVNSGGTSRMGIRFTLHGHYARELECAADDMDIWRFEVYNCGESKYRFAVFTSADVSTFLLRIYHLPSSG
;
A
#
# COMPACT_ATOMS: atom_id res chain seq x y z
N MET A 1 62.57 25.11 -38.95
CA MET A 1 62.75 24.26 -37.75
C MET A 1 61.42 24.23 -37.01
N HIS A 2 60.75 23.07 -36.97
CA HIS A 2 59.47 22.88 -36.27
C HIS A 2 59.70 22.68 -34.76
N PRO A 3 58.71 23.01 -33.93
CA PRO A 3 58.23 22.03 -32.95
C PRO A 3 56.69 21.96 -33.00
N LEU A 4 56.12 20.80 -33.33
CA LEU A 4 55.68 19.71 -32.44
C LEU A 4 54.60 20.12 -31.41
N ALA A 5 53.45 19.49 -31.60
CA ALA A 5 52.19 19.57 -30.86
C ALA A 5 52.26 18.99 -29.44
N ILE A 6 51.34 19.40 -28.56
CA ILE A 6 50.77 18.52 -27.52
C ILE A 6 49.27 18.83 -27.39
N HIS A 7 48.45 17.86 -27.81
CA HIS A 7 47.02 17.77 -27.52
C HIS A 7 46.83 17.32 -26.07
N ALA A 8 46.01 18.03 -25.29
CA ALA A 8 45.50 17.52 -24.02
C ALA A 8 43.98 17.40 -24.12
N LEU A 9 43.49 16.22 -24.53
CA LEU A 9 42.09 15.83 -24.34
C LEU A 9 41.87 15.61 -22.83
N LEU A 10 41.11 16.49 -22.19
CA LEU A 10 40.55 16.21 -20.87
C LEU A 10 39.38 15.22 -21.05
N ALA A 11 39.64 13.95 -20.74
CA ALA A 11 38.59 12.96 -20.56
C ALA A 11 37.90 13.18 -19.21
N ALA A 12 36.72 13.80 -19.22
CA ALA A 12 35.85 13.86 -18.05
C ALA A 12 35.20 12.49 -17.83
N CYS A 13 35.65 11.75 -16.81
CA CYS A 13 34.96 10.55 -16.34
C CYS A 13 33.61 10.96 -15.72
N VAL A 14 32.53 10.82 -16.48
CA VAL A 14 31.17 10.89 -15.95
C VAL A 14 30.95 9.58 -15.17
N ALA A 15 31.19 9.62 -13.86
CA ALA A 15 30.81 8.52 -12.98
C ALA A 15 29.29 8.49 -12.89
N SER A 16 28.65 7.70 -13.78
CA SER A 16 27.24 7.38 -13.69
C SER A 16 27.03 6.55 -12.42
N ALA A 17 26.60 7.20 -11.33
CA ALA A 17 26.10 6.50 -10.17
C ALA A 17 24.85 5.73 -10.59
N THR A 18 24.99 4.43 -10.85
CA THR A 18 23.86 3.52 -10.98
C THR A 18 23.22 3.45 -9.61
N ALA A 19 22.14 4.19 -9.39
CA ALA A 19 21.29 4.03 -8.22
C ALA A 19 20.89 2.54 -8.16
N SER A 20 21.41 1.84 -7.16
CA SER A 20 21.02 0.45 -6.91
C SER A 20 19.49 0.42 -6.76
N PRO A 21 18.78 -0.54 -7.37
CA PRO A 21 17.35 -0.65 -7.17
C PRO A 21 17.08 -0.71 -5.66
N ALA A 22 16.25 0.21 -5.17
CA ALA A 22 15.89 0.25 -3.77
C ALA A 22 15.30 -1.11 -3.39
N GLU A 23 15.85 -1.74 -2.34
CA GLU A 23 15.29 -3.00 -1.86
C GLU A 23 13.81 -2.80 -1.47
N PRO A 24 12.94 -3.79 -1.75
CA PRO A 24 11.55 -3.70 -1.35
C PRO A 24 11.46 -3.50 0.17
N GLN A 25 10.87 -2.38 0.59
CA GLN A 25 10.62 -2.13 2.01
C GLN A 25 9.38 -2.93 2.42
N PHE A 26 9.59 -3.98 3.21
CA PHE A 26 8.51 -4.76 3.79
C PHE A 26 8.14 -4.21 5.16
N GLU A 27 6.83 -4.12 5.42
CA GLU A 27 6.29 -3.81 6.74
C GLU A 27 5.48 -5.00 7.23
N THR A 28 5.75 -5.45 8.45
CA THR A 28 4.86 -6.40 9.14
C THR A 28 3.73 -5.63 9.82
N VAL A 29 2.50 -5.99 9.47
CA VAL A 29 1.28 -5.41 10.05
C VAL A 29 0.53 -6.51 10.79
N ALA A 30 0.15 -6.24 12.04
CA ALA A 30 -0.72 -7.12 12.81
C ALA A 30 -2.17 -6.64 12.75
N ILE A 31 -3.07 -7.55 12.41
CA ILE A 31 -4.52 -7.33 12.38
C ILE A 31 -5.14 -8.01 13.60
N ARG A 32 -5.94 -7.26 14.37
CA ARG A 32 -6.62 -7.73 15.58
C ARG A 32 -8.11 -7.41 15.51
N HIS A 33 -8.90 -8.14 16.28
CA HIS A 33 -10.34 -7.92 16.43
C HIS A 33 -11.10 -7.83 15.09
N PHE A 34 -10.66 -8.60 14.09
CA PHE A 34 -11.30 -8.63 12.79
C PHE A 34 -12.73 -9.13 12.91
N ALA A 35 -13.68 -8.34 12.45
CA ALA A 35 -15.07 -8.71 12.33
C ALA A 35 -15.62 -8.19 11.00
N ALA A 36 -16.30 -9.06 10.28
CA ALA A 36 -17.04 -8.73 9.07
C ALA A 36 -18.46 -9.25 9.23
N HIS A 37 -19.42 -8.51 8.69
CA HIS A 37 -20.81 -8.93 8.64
C HIS A 37 -21.40 -8.60 7.27
N ILE A 38 -22.36 -9.41 6.84
CA ILE A 38 -23.04 -9.24 5.56
C ILE A 38 -24.54 -9.22 5.81
N VAL A 39 -25.21 -8.25 5.21
CA VAL A 39 -26.66 -8.10 5.24
C VAL A 39 -27.19 -8.28 3.83
N ASN A 40 -28.12 -9.24 3.66
CA ASN A 40 -28.77 -9.50 2.39
C ASN A 40 -30.20 -8.94 2.44
N SER A 41 -30.55 -8.04 1.53
CA SER A 41 -31.88 -7.45 1.45
C SER A 41 -32.29 -7.22 -0.01
N GLY A 42 -33.42 -7.78 -0.43
CA GLY A 42 -34.03 -7.48 -1.73
C GLY A 42 -33.15 -7.72 -2.96
N GLY A 43 -32.23 -8.70 -2.91
CA GLY A 43 -31.28 -8.98 -3.99
C GLY A 43 -30.00 -8.15 -3.98
N THR A 44 -29.83 -7.28 -2.97
CA THR A 44 -28.59 -6.56 -2.70
C THR A 44 -27.91 -7.15 -1.46
N SER A 45 -26.58 -7.17 -1.48
CA SER A 45 -25.75 -7.63 -0.39
C SER A 45 -24.82 -6.50 0.03
N ARG A 46 -24.88 -6.12 1.30
CA ARG A 46 -24.07 -5.06 1.90
C ARG A 46 -23.16 -5.66 2.96
N MET A 47 -21.97 -5.11 3.12
CA MET A 47 -20.99 -5.56 4.11
C MET A 47 -20.57 -4.42 5.01
N GLY A 48 -20.36 -4.73 6.29
CA GLY A 48 -19.56 -3.91 7.18
C GLY A 48 -18.37 -4.70 7.72
N ILE A 49 -17.27 -3.99 7.93
CA ILE A 49 -16.02 -4.54 8.45
C ILE A 49 -15.43 -3.62 9.50
N ARG A 50 -14.78 -4.23 10.49
CA ARG A 50 -13.95 -3.52 11.47
C ARG A 50 -12.77 -4.38 11.89
N PHE A 51 -11.65 -3.74 12.16
CA PHE A 51 -10.47 -4.36 12.75
C PHE A 51 -9.55 -3.30 13.35
N THR A 52 -8.60 -3.75 14.16
CA THR A 52 -7.52 -2.93 14.72
C THR A 52 -6.21 -3.26 14.01
N LEU A 53 -5.48 -2.25 13.54
CA LEU A 53 -4.22 -2.35 12.83
C LEU A 53 -3.05 -1.90 13.72
N HIS A 54 -2.00 -2.71 13.79
CA HIS A 54 -0.72 -2.35 14.40
C HIS A 54 0.37 -2.47 13.34
N GLY A 55 0.97 -1.35 12.99
CA GLY A 55 2.07 -1.25 12.03
C GLY A 55 3.23 -0.45 12.61
N HIS A 56 4.20 -0.12 11.76
CA HIS A 56 5.35 0.70 12.16
C HIS A 56 4.92 2.11 12.62
N TYR A 57 3.93 2.71 11.94
CA TYR A 57 3.46 4.07 12.20
C TYR A 57 2.06 4.14 12.82
N ALA A 58 1.54 3.00 13.29
CA ALA A 58 0.19 2.91 13.86
C ALA A 58 0.18 1.93 15.02
N ARG A 59 -0.35 2.36 16.18
CA ARG A 59 -0.64 1.50 17.31
C ARG A 59 -2.12 1.57 17.58
N GLU A 60 -2.78 0.42 17.64
CA GLU A 60 -4.21 0.33 17.92
C GLU A 60 -5.09 1.17 16.97
N LEU A 61 -4.69 1.29 15.70
CA LEU A 61 -5.43 2.08 14.73
C LEU A 61 -6.71 1.34 14.33
N GLU A 62 -7.86 1.97 14.56
CA GLU A 62 -9.15 1.42 14.12
C GLU A 62 -9.36 1.65 12.63
N CYS A 63 -9.74 0.58 11.93
CA CYS A 63 -10.14 0.58 10.54
C CYS A 63 -11.55 0.02 10.44
N ALA A 64 -12.48 0.80 9.89
CA ALA A 64 -13.86 0.37 9.70
C ALA A 64 -14.46 0.97 8.44
N ALA A 65 -15.39 0.21 7.84
CA ALA A 65 -16.27 0.69 6.79
C ALA A 65 -17.57 -0.11 6.86
N ASP A 66 -18.69 0.57 6.69
CA ASP A 66 -20.04 0.00 6.72
C ASP A 66 -20.74 0.26 5.39
N ASP A 67 -21.83 -0.47 5.16
CA ASP A 67 -22.67 -0.31 3.97
C ASP A 67 -21.85 -0.38 2.66
N MET A 68 -20.91 -1.31 2.58
CA MET A 68 -20.10 -1.55 1.39
C MET A 68 -20.83 -2.48 0.43
N ASP A 69 -20.78 -2.21 -0.87
CA ASP A 69 -21.26 -3.16 -1.88
C ASP A 69 -20.25 -4.31 -2.00
N ILE A 70 -20.68 -5.55 -1.73
CA ILE A 70 -19.78 -6.70 -1.72
C ILE A 70 -19.19 -7.00 -3.11
N TRP A 71 -19.83 -6.52 -4.17
CA TRP A 71 -19.41 -6.75 -5.56
C TRP A 71 -18.52 -5.64 -6.10
N ARG A 72 -18.34 -4.55 -5.36
CA ARG A 72 -17.56 -3.40 -5.78
C ARG A 72 -16.23 -3.33 -5.06
N PHE A 73 -15.16 -3.14 -5.83
CA PHE A 73 -13.86 -2.83 -5.27
C PHE A 73 -13.78 -1.35 -4.87
N GLU A 74 -13.53 -1.10 -3.59
CA GLU A 74 -13.28 0.23 -3.05
C GLU A 74 -12.14 0.18 -2.03
N VAL A 75 -11.47 1.32 -1.84
CA VAL A 75 -10.37 1.49 -0.89
C VAL A 75 -10.81 2.51 0.17
N TYR A 76 -10.77 2.10 1.42
CA TYR A 76 -11.22 2.88 2.56
C TYR A 76 -10.04 3.35 3.41
N ASN A 77 -10.11 4.57 3.92
CA ASN A 77 -9.10 5.09 4.84
C ASN A 77 -9.32 4.52 6.25
N CYS A 78 -8.24 4.23 6.97
CA CYS A 78 -8.29 3.97 8.40
C CYS A 78 -8.19 5.31 9.15
N GLY A 79 -9.33 5.94 9.42
CA GLY A 79 -9.40 7.30 9.97
C GLY A 79 -8.64 8.30 9.11
N GLU A 80 -7.91 9.22 9.74
CA GLU A 80 -7.05 10.23 9.08
C GLU A 80 -5.62 9.73 8.82
N SER A 81 -5.36 8.43 8.96
CA SER A 81 -4.02 7.86 8.82
C SER A 81 -3.59 7.67 7.35
N LYS A 82 -2.33 7.30 7.15
CA LYS A 82 -1.80 6.86 5.85
C LYS A 82 -2.08 5.39 5.53
N TYR A 83 -2.72 4.66 6.45
CA TYR A 83 -3.17 3.30 6.20
C TYR A 83 -4.54 3.32 5.54
N ARG A 84 -4.70 2.46 4.53
CA ARG A 84 -5.96 2.20 3.86
C ARG A 84 -6.18 0.70 3.76
N PHE A 85 -7.42 0.29 3.53
CA PHE A 85 -7.73 -1.10 3.31
C PHE A 85 -8.74 -1.29 2.18
N ALA A 86 -8.70 -2.49 1.60
CA ALA A 86 -9.75 -2.99 0.73
C ALA A 86 -10.13 -4.40 1.16
N VAL A 87 -11.39 -4.74 0.94
CA VAL A 87 -11.94 -6.05 1.28
C VAL A 87 -12.47 -6.69 0.01
N PHE A 88 -12.26 -7.99 -0.12
CA PHE A 88 -12.82 -8.81 -1.18
C PHE A 88 -13.51 -10.01 -0.55
N THR A 89 -14.54 -10.50 -1.21
CA THR A 89 -15.11 -11.81 -0.91
C THR A 89 -14.86 -12.76 -2.05
N SER A 90 -14.77 -14.05 -1.74
CA SER A 90 -14.92 -15.09 -2.74
C SER A 90 -16.35 -15.09 -3.31
N ALA A 91 -16.53 -15.73 -4.48
CA ALA A 91 -17.84 -15.79 -5.15
C ALA A 91 -18.92 -16.50 -4.31
N ASP A 92 -18.50 -17.41 -3.42
CA ASP A 92 -19.36 -18.12 -2.45
C ASP A 92 -19.49 -17.37 -1.11
N VAL A 93 -18.87 -16.19 -0.98
CA VAL A 93 -18.97 -15.29 0.17
C VAL A 93 -18.51 -15.93 1.50
N SER A 94 -17.78 -17.05 1.44
CA SER A 94 -17.31 -17.78 2.61
C SER A 94 -15.97 -17.26 3.15
N THR A 95 -15.22 -16.52 2.33
CA THR A 95 -13.88 -16.03 2.65
C THR A 95 -13.76 -14.54 2.41
N PHE A 96 -13.18 -13.83 3.38
CA PHE A 96 -12.81 -12.43 3.25
C PHE A 96 -11.31 -12.30 3.02
N LEU A 97 -10.92 -11.52 2.02
CA LEU A 97 -9.54 -11.13 1.80
C LEU A 97 -9.40 -9.66 2.18
N LEU A 98 -8.47 -9.39 3.10
CA LEU A 98 -8.12 -8.03 3.50
C LEU A 98 -6.81 -7.65 2.82
N ARG A 99 -6.81 -6.52 2.11
CA ARG A 99 -5.60 -5.91 1.56
C ARG A 99 -5.34 -4.60 2.28
N ILE A 100 -4.15 -4.47 2.85
CA ILE A 100 -3.68 -3.27 3.53
C ILE A 100 -2.77 -2.48 2.60
N TYR A 101 -2.95 -1.17 2.59
CA TYR A 101 -2.11 -0.21 1.90
C TYR A 101 -1.54 0.76 2.93
N HIS A 102 -0.29 1.14 2.73
CA HIS A 102 0.35 2.18 3.52
C HIS A 102 0.99 3.18 2.55
N LEU A 103 0.45 4.40 2.54
CA LEU A 103 0.95 5.47 1.68
C LEU A 103 2.30 5.96 2.18
N PRO A 104 3.26 6.25 1.27
CA PRO A 104 4.55 6.79 1.67
C PRO A 104 4.36 8.13 2.39
N SER A 105 5.24 8.41 3.36
CA SER A 105 5.37 9.75 3.88
C SER A 105 5.86 10.66 2.76
N SER A 106 5.01 11.57 2.27
CA SER A 106 5.45 12.73 1.49
C SER A 106 6.58 13.41 2.27
N GLY A 107 7.79 13.36 1.71
CA GLY A 107 8.96 14.10 2.19
C GLY A 107 8.86 15.58 1.87
#